data_AF-A0A9E0AB85-F1
#
_entry.id   AF-A0A9E0AB85-F1
#
_cell.length_a   1.000
_cell.length_b   1.000
_cell.length_c   1.000
_cell.angle_alpha   90.00
_cell.angle_beta   90.00
_cell.angle_gamma   90.00
#
_symmetry.space_group_name_H-M   'P 1'
#
loop_
_entity.id
_entity.type
_entity.pdbx_description
1 polymer ?
#
loop_
_entity_poly.entity_id
_entity_poly.type
_entity_poly.pdbx_seq_one_letter_code
_entity_poly.pdbx_strand_id
1 'polypeptide(L)'
;LVFTKIKGVQKENMTVDVASFIALKGFKALGNQLTTDKLKQVNLLDPLPYEIPAEIIPEELEVKGETDLDDANIQLDDDGQITMSLE
;
A
#
# COMPACT_ATOMS: atom_id res chain seq x y z
N LEU A 1 2.71 15.75 19.60
CA LEU A 1 2.96 14.84 20.76
C LEU A 1 3.87 15.53 21.75
N VAL A 2 3.46 15.65 23.01
CA VAL A 2 4.27 16.22 24.08
C VAL A 2 4.74 15.09 24.99
N PHE A 3 6.05 14.90 25.11
CA PHE A 3 6.63 13.83 25.93
C PHE A 3 6.73 14.23 27.40
N THR A 4 6.67 13.24 28.29
CA THR A 4 6.96 13.46 29.72
C THR A 4 8.44 13.78 29.92
N LYS A 5 8.75 14.65 30.89
CA LYS A 5 10.13 14.90 31.30
C LYS A 5 10.71 13.65 31.93
N ILE A 6 11.84 13.17 31.42
CA ILE A 6 12.57 12.04 32.01
C ILE A 6 13.89 12.55 32.59
N LYS A 7 14.08 12.37 33.91
CA LYS A 7 15.32 12.75 34.63
C LYS A 7 15.81 14.19 34.33
N GLY A 8 14.89 15.15 34.20
CA GLY A 8 15.20 16.56 33.95
C GLY A 8 15.37 16.96 32.48
N VAL A 9 15.49 15.99 31.57
CA VAL A 9 15.57 16.25 30.13
C VAL A 9 14.17 16.18 29.51
N GLN A 10 13.76 17.26 28.85
CA GLN A 10 12.52 17.32 28.09
C GLN A 10 12.81 16.96 26.63
N LYS A 11 12.23 15.86 26.15
CA LYS A 11 12.30 15.47 24.74
C LYS A 11 11.46 16.44 23.90
N GLU A 12 11.94 16.76 22.70
CA GLU A 12 11.27 17.70 21.81
C GLU A 12 9.89 17.20 21.38
N ASN A 13 8.98 18.14 21.15
CA ASN A 13 7.63 17.81 20.72
C ASN A 13 7.66 17.26 19.29
N MET A 14 7.01 16.13 19.07
CA MET A 14 6.95 15.48 17.75
C MET A 14 5.58 15.69 17.12
N THR A 15 5.53 16.21 15.90
CA THR A 15 4.30 16.25 15.09
C THR A 15 4.31 15.05 14.14
N VAL A 16 3.18 14.34 14.06
CA VAL A 16 3.04 13.16 13.18
C VAL A 16 1.82 13.36 12.31
N ASP A 17 1.99 13.17 11.00
CA ASP A 17 0.90 13.12 10.05
C ASP A 17 0.21 11.75 10.14
N VAL A 18 -1.04 11.74 10.61
CA VAL A 18 -1.78 10.50 10.89
C VAL A 18 -2.18 9.77 9.62
N ALA A 19 -2.52 10.50 8.55
CA ALA A 19 -2.93 9.91 7.28
C ALA A 19 -1.77 9.11 6.66
N SER A 20 -0.59 9.73 6.58
CA SER A 20 0.65 9.11 6.10
C SER A 20 1.09 7.94 7.00
N PHE A 21 0.86 8.05 8.32
CA PHE A 21 1.20 6.99 9.27
C PHE A 21 0.34 5.72 9.08
N ILE A 22 -0.92 5.86 8.64
CA ILE A 22 -1.85 4.73 8.45
C ILE A 22 -1.80 4.16 7.03
N ALA A 23 -1.62 5.03 6.01
CA ALA A 23 -1.88 4.68 4.61
C ALA A 23 -0.97 3.59 4.01
N LEU A 24 0.27 3.43 4.50
CA LEU A 24 1.23 2.48 3.93
C LEU A 24 1.94 1.66 5.02
N LYS A 25 1.17 0.84 5.73
CA LYS A 25 1.73 -0.13 6.67
C LYS A 25 2.13 -1.40 5.90
N GLY A 26 3.42 -1.63 5.71
CA GLY A 26 3.91 -2.89 5.12
C GLY A 26 3.46 -4.10 5.95
N PHE A 27 3.22 -5.26 5.30
CA PHE A 27 2.72 -6.49 5.93
C PHE A 27 3.47 -6.91 7.21
N LYS A 28 4.76 -6.56 7.31
CA LYS A 28 5.64 -6.88 8.44
C LYS A 28 5.66 -5.83 9.57
N ALA A 29 4.99 -4.69 9.42
CA ALA A 29 5.03 -3.64 10.43
C ALA A 29 4.34 -4.11 11.73
N LEU A 30 5.13 -4.30 12.77
CA LEU A 30 4.71 -4.95 14.01
C LEU A 30 3.96 -3.94 14.90
N GLY A 31 2.63 -4.02 14.88
CA GLY A 31 1.73 -3.31 15.80
C GLY A 31 1.40 -1.86 15.44
N ASN A 32 0.31 -1.34 16.01
CA ASN A 32 -0.16 0.05 15.81
C ASN A 32 0.50 0.99 16.83
N GLN A 33 1.82 0.89 16.99
CA GLN A 33 2.54 1.65 18.00
C GLN A 33 3.06 2.97 17.41
N LEU A 34 2.57 4.09 17.94
CA LEU A 34 2.97 5.44 17.53
C LEU A 34 4.33 5.87 18.13
N THR A 35 4.61 5.46 19.37
CA THR A 35 5.86 5.75 20.07
C THR A 35 6.05 4.78 21.25
N THR A 36 7.30 4.54 21.66
CA THR A 36 7.68 3.74 22.84
C THR A 36 7.82 4.59 24.11
N ASP A 37 7.89 5.91 23.97
CA ASP A 37 8.10 6.83 25.09
C ASP A 37 6.79 7.20 25.78
N LYS A 38 6.88 7.53 27.07
CA LYS A 38 5.73 8.06 27.81
C LYS A 38 5.36 9.45 27.31
N LEU A 39 4.12 9.58 26.87
CA LEU A 39 3.52 10.84 26.46
C LEU A 39 2.86 11.53 27.65
N LYS A 40 3.00 12.85 27.73
CA LYS A 40 2.31 13.70 28.69
C LYS A 40 0.97 14.16 28.14
N GLN A 41 0.96 14.57 26.86
CA GLN A 41 -0.24 15.09 26.20
C GLN A 41 -0.18 14.81 24.70
N VAL A 42 -1.34 14.47 24.15
CA VAL A 42 -1.56 14.36 22.70
C VAL A 42 -2.37 15.57 22.29
N ASN A 43 -1.80 16.41 21.42
CA ASN A 43 -2.50 17.52 20.80
C ASN A 43 -2.90 17.09 19.41
N LEU A 44 -4.20 17.11 19.12
CA LEU A 44 -4.70 16.99 17.76
C LEU A 44 -4.56 18.38 17.12
N LEU A 45 -3.88 18.43 15.98
CA LEU A 45 -3.85 19.62 15.13
C LEU A 45 -5.06 19.56 14.20
N ASP A 46 -5.44 20.70 13.64
CA ASP A 46 -6.49 20.74 12.63
C ASP A 46 -6.10 19.86 11.44
N PRO A 47 -7.04 19.08 10.89
CA PRO A 47 -6.78 18.24 9.74
C PRO A 47 -6.39 19.09 8.54
N LEU A 48 -5.46 18.59 7.74
CA LEU A 48 -5.17 19.18 6.43
C LEU A 48 -6.39 19.01 5.52
N PRO A 49 -6.70 19.99 4.64
CA PRO A 49 -7.73 19.84 3.63
C PRO A 49 -7.51 18.57 2.81
N TYR A 50 -8.59 17.84 2.53
CA TYR A 50 -8.53 16.66 1.67
C TYR A 50 -8.33 17.10 0.22
N GLU A 51 -7.21 16.70 -0.39
CA GLU A 51 -6.99 16.84 -1.82
C GLU A 51 -7.53 15.60 -2.54
N ILE A 52 -8.37 15.82 -3.55
CA ILE A 52 -8.88 14.74 -4.40
C ILE A 52 -7.68 14.26 -5.24
N PRO A 53 -7.28 12.98 -5.15
CA PRO A 53 -6.22 12.46 -6.00
C PRO A 53 -6.65 12.57 -7.46
N ALA A 54 -5.75 13.04 -8.32
CA ALA A 54 -5.99 13.06 -9.75
C ALA A 54 -6.31 11.63 -10.22
N GLU A 55 -7.37 11.48 -11.02
CA GLU A 55 -7.69 10.20 -11.65
C GLU A 55 -6.49 9.77 -12.48
N ILE A 56 -5.87 8.67 -12.08
CA ILE A 56 -4.93 7.95 -12.94
C ILE A 56 -5.74 7.40 -14.12
N ILE A 57 -5.75 8.14 -15.23
CA ILE A 57 -6.22 7.59 -16.50
C ILE A 57 -5.33 6.37 -16.75
N PRO A 58 -5.89 5.15 -16.81
CA PRO A 58 -5.12 4.00 -17.22
C PRO A 58 -4.59 4.32 -18.61
N GLU A 59 -3.27 4.31 -18.78
CA GLU A 59 -2.70 4.26 -20.12
C GLU A 59 -3.26 2.98 -20.75
N GLU A 60 -4.01 3.11 -21.85
CA GLU A 60 -4.41 1.94 -22.64
C GLU A 60 -3.12 1.24 -23.05
N LEU A 61 -2.80 0.13 -22.37
CA LEU A 61 -1.81 -0.81 -22.86
C LEU A 61 -2.36 -1.31 -24.19
N GLU A 62 -1.87 -0.72 -25.29
CA GLU A 62 -2.10 -1.23 -26.63
C GLU A 62 -1.46 -2.62 -26.65
N VAL A 63 -2.29 -3.64 -26.41
CA VAL A 63 -1.92 -5.04 -26.57
C VAL A 63 -1.59 -5.25 -28.04
N LYS A 64 -0.36 -4.97 -28.43
CA LYS A 64 0.15 -5.30 -29.76
C LYS A 64 0.05 -6.80 -29.90
N GLY A 65 -0.89 -7.20 -30.76
CA GLY A 65 -1.33 -8.56 -30.90
C GLY A 65 -0.18 -9.52 -31.15
N GLU A 66 -0.22 -10.62 -30.42
CA GLU A 66 0.08 -11.93 -30.94
C GLU A 66 -0.94 -12.89 -30.32
N THR A 67 -2.15 -12.86 -30.88
CA THR A 67 -3.08 -13.99 -30.78
C THR A 67 -2.85 -14.89 -32.00
N ASP A 68 -1.61 -15.28 -32.25
CA ASP A 68 -1.32 -16.44 -33.09
C ASP A 68 -1.14 -17.61 -32.11
N LEU A 69 -2.29 -18.16 -31.67
CA LEU A 69 -2.33 -19.48 -31.04
C LEU A 69 -2.28 -20.60 -32.11
N ASP A 70 -2.03 -20.25 -33.37
CA ASP A 70 -2.06 -21.17 -34.51
C ASP A 70 -0.82 -22.09 -34.59
N ASP A 71 0.25 -21.82 -33.83
CA ASP A 71 1.47 -22.65 -33.80
C ASP A 71 1.59 -23.61 -32.60
N ALA A 72 0.64 -23.57 -31.66
CA ALA A 72 0.55 -24.58 -30.61
C ALA A 72 -0.59 -25.54 -30.94
N ASN A 73 -0.29 -26.84 -31.01
CA ASN A 73 -1.24 -27.92 -31.29
C ASN A 73 -2.21 -28.12 -30.10
N ILE A 74 -2.98 -27.10 -29.76
CA ILE A 74 -3.90 -27.05 -28.62
C ILE A 74 -5.18 -27.75 -29.05
N GLN A 75 -5.38 -28.97 -28.56
CA GLN A 75 -6.62 -29.71 -28.78
C GLN A 75 -7.55 -29.50 -27.57
N LEU A 76 -8.83 -29.28 -27.85
CA LEU A 76 -9.89 -29.24 -26.85
C LEU A 76 -10.47 -30.65 -26.73
N ASP A 77 -10.40 -31.24 -25.54
CA ASP A 77 -11.08 -32.51 -25.27
C ASP A 77 -12.60 -32.31 -25.12
N ASP A 78 -13.36 -33.41 -25.16
CA ASP A 78 -14.84 -33.43 -25.10
C ASP A 78 -15.41 -32.82 -23.79
N ASP A 79 -14.57 -32.68 -22.75
CA ASP A 79 -14.87 -31.99 -21.48
C ASP A 79 -14.52 -30.48 -21.50
N GLY A 80 -14.11 -29.93 -22.65
CA GLY A 80 -13.79 -28.50 -22.81
C GLY A 80 -12.47 -28.06 -22.16
N GLN A 81 -11.60 -29.01 -21.82
CA GLN A 81 -10.28 -28.73 -21.26
C GLN A 81 -9.23 -28.64 -22.37
N ILE A 82 -8.31 -27.69 -22.24
CA ILE A 82 -7.17 -27.52 -23.14
C ILE A 82 -6.06 -28.53 -22.81
N THR A 83 -5.62 -29.31 -23.79
CA THR A 83 -4.42 -30.15 -23.68
C THR A 83 -3.33 -29.65 -24.61
N MET A 84 -2.10 -29.60 -24.10
CA MET A 84 -0.92 -29.20 -24.86
C MET A 84 0.00 -30.41 -24.94
N SER A 85 0.04 -31.05 -26.11
CA SER A 85 0.97 -32.16 -26.39
C SER A 85 2.31 -31.58 -26.80
N LEU A 86 3.38 -31.97 -26.12
CA LEU A 86 4.76 -31.64 -26.51
C LEU A 86 5.33 -32.85 -27.26
N GLU A 87 5.61 -32.70 -28.55
CA GLU A 87 6.43 -33.67 -29.30
C GLU A 87 7.92 -33.45 -28.99
#